data_AF-A0A7K5KNT1-F1
#
_entry.id   AF-A0A7K5KNT1-F1
#
_cell.length_a   1.000
_cell.length_b   1.000
_cell.length_c   1.000
_cell.angle_alpha   90.00
_cell.angle_beta   90.00
_cell.angle_gamma   90.00
#
_symmetry.space_group_name_H-M   'P 1'
#
loop_
_entity.id
_entity.type
_entity.pdbx_description
1 polymer ?
#
loop_
_entity_poly.entity_id
_entity_poly.type
_entity_poly.pdbx_seq_one_letter_code
_entity_poly.pdbx_strand_id
1 'polypeptide(L)'
;PLTLEEVWMLVELFYLPYHHGALAQDLLEHFRWLWANSLSVGVPATMPDACGGARWRGRAQSFQLLCAQTCRLHSRFVSAASRALLYDLHPYLWDIRNMLLAASAFILWLGCQSTTAPILLGKDAEPWVRCGGLFGELQALLPVGNSYDLFYHPPPLFPSSQMYLLRPLLPLDK
;
A
#
# COMPACT_ATOMS: atom_id res chain seq x y z
N PRO A 1 24.14 0.22 -3.56
CA PRO A 1 24.06 1.35 -4.52
C PRO A 1 22.74 1.23 -5.31
N LEU A 2 22.06 2.34 -5.61
CA LEU A 2 20.85 2.35 -6.44
C LEU A 2 21.21 1.96 -7.87
N THR A 3 20.41 1.07 -8.48
CA THR A 3 20.60 0.71 -9.90
C THR A 3 19.93 1.76 -10.80
N LEU A 4 20.37 1.85 -12.07
CA LEU A 4 19.78 2.77 -13.05
C LEU A 4 18.27 2.58 -13.14
N GLU A 5 17.81 1.33 -13.24
CA GLU A 5 16.38 0.98 -13.29
C GLU A 5 15.59 1.54 -12.10
N GLU A 6 16.17 1.59 -10.90
CA GLU A 6 15.49 2.15 -9.72
C GLU A 6 15.39 3.67 -9.76
N VAL A 7 16.42 4.33 -10.29
CA VAL A 7 16.37 5.77 -10.51
C VAL A 7 15.30 6.10 -11.54
N TRP A 8 15.19 5.31 -12.62
CA TRP A 8 14.10 5.42 -13.58
C TRP A 8 12.73 5.20 -12.94
N MET A 9 12.55 4.14 -12.14
CA MET A 9 11.30 3.93 -11.40
C MET A 9 10.92 5.13 -10.51
N LEU A 10 11.90 5.78 -9.88
CA LEU A 10 11.65 6.96 -9.06
C LEU A 10 11.17 8.16 -9.91
N VAL A 11 11.77 8.39 -11.08
CA VAL A 11 11.33 9.43 -12.02
C VAL A 11 9.93 9.14 -12.55
N GLU A 12 9.62 7.88 -12.88
CA GLU A 12 8.30 7.49 -13.36
C GLU A 12 7.20 7.64 -12.28
N LEU A 13 7.54 7.42 -11.00
CA LEU A 13 6.63 7.64 -9.88
C LEU A 13 6.39 9.14 -9.60
N PHE A 14 7.42 9.98 -9.77
CA PHE A 14 7.38 11.42 -9.52
C PHE A 14 7.64 12.23 -10.80
N TYR A 15 6.77 12.05 -11.79
CA TYR A 15 7.03 12.52 -13.15
C TYR A 15 6.77 14.02 -13.37
N LEU A 16 5.51 14.43 -13.58
CA LEU A 16 5.12 15.81 -13.87
C LEU A 16 3.81 16.19 -13.15
N PRO A 17 3.52 17.49 -12.96
CA PRO A 17 2.30 17.93 -12.26
C PRO A 17 0.99 17.47 -12.90
N TYR A 18 0.96 17.34 -14.23
CA TYR A 18 -0.24 17.00 -15.01
C TYR A 18 -0.16 15.65 -15.71
N HIS A 19 0.98 14.96 -15.61
CA HIS A 19 1.22 13.68 -16.27
C HIS A 19 1.92 12.72 -15.32
N HIS A 20 1.39 11.51 -15.21
CA HIS A 20 2.05 10.41 -14.52
C HIS A 20 3.06 9.74 -15.46
N GLY A 21 4.15 9.19 -14.91
CA GLY A 21 5.04 8.31 -15.67
C GLY A 21 4.34 7.01 -16.06
N ALA A 22 4.88 6.30 -17.04
CA ALA A 22 4.34 5.05 -17.57
C ALA A 22 4.10 4.02 -16.44
N LEU A 23 5.07 3.86 -15.52
CA LEU A 23 4.92 2.93 -14.39
C LEU A 23 3.76 3.33 -13.46
N ALA A 24 3.63 4.62 -13.16
CA ALA A 24 2.57 5.12 -12.31
C ALA A 24 1.18 5.01 -12.98
N GLN A 25 1.11 5.25 -14.29
CA GLN A 25 -0.10 5.01 -15.09
C GLN A 25 -0.48 3.53 -15.06
N ASP A 26 0.48 2.63 -15.30
CA ASP A 26 0.25 1.19 -15.27
C ASP A 26 -0.29 0.75 -13.90
N LEU A 27 0.31 1.22 -12.79
CA LEU A 27 -0.17 0.93 -11.44
C LEU A 27 -1.63 1.37 -11.24
N LEU A 28 -1.97 2.58 -11.67
CA LEU A 28 -3.33 3.12 -11.56
C LEU A 28 -4.32 2.34 -12.43
N GLU A 29 -3.95 1.98 -13.66
CA GLU A 29 -4.80 1.20 -14.55
C GLU A 29 -5.04 -0.21 -14.01
N HIS A 30 -4.01 -0.86 -13.48
CA HIS A 30 -4.14 -2.16 -12.83
C HIS A 30 -5.10 -2.06 -11.64
N PHE A 31 -4.93 -1.07 -10.77
CA PHE A 31 -5.78 -0.88 -9.61
C PHE A 31 -7.24 -0.61 -10.01
N ARG A 32 -7.49 0.34 -10.93
CA ARG A 32 -8.84 0.68 -11.40
C ARG A 32 -9.54 -0.52 -12.04
N TRP A 33 -8.81 -1.29 -12.84
CA TRP A 33 -9.35 -2.49 -13.47
C TRP A 33 -9.69 -3.57 -12.44
N LEU A 34 -8.79 -3.82 -11.47
CA LEU A 34 -9.03 -4.81 -10.41
C LEU A 34 -10.22 -4.43 -9.53
N TRP A 35 -10.34 -3.14 -9.20
CA TRP A 35 -11.48 -2.63 -8.46
C TRP A 35 -12.80 -2.81 -9.22
N ALA A 36 -12.84 -2.44 -10.50
CA ALA A 36 -14.02 -2.57 -11.36
C ALA A 36 -14.45 -4.02 -11.60
N ASN A 37 -13.51 -4.97 -11.59
CA ASN A 37 -13.76 -6.39 -11.86
C ASN A 37 -13.76 -7.27 -10.58
N SER A 38 -13.89 -6.65 -9.40
CA SER A 38 -13.87 -7.34 -8.10
C SER A 38 -14.99 -8.38 -7.93
N LEU A 39 -16.17 -8.11 -8.49
CA LEU A 39 -17.32 -9.02 -8.45
C LEU A 39 -17.07 -10.35 -9.21
N SER A 40 -16.20 -10.34 -10.21
CA SER A 40 -15.84 -11.52 -11.02
C SER A 40 -15.08 -12.58 -10.23
N VAL A 41 -14.63 -12.27 -9.01
CA VAL A 41 -13.93 -13.20 -8.10
C VAL A 41 -14.92 -14.05 -7.29
N GLY A 42 -16.15 -13.58 -7.10
CA GLY A 42 -17.19 -14.21 -6.26
C GLY A 42 -17.96 -15.36 -6.93
N VAL A 43 -17.76 -15.60 -8.23
CA VAL A 43 -18.50 -16.65 -8.96
C VAL A 43 -17.83 -18.00 -8.75
N PRO A 44 -18.51 -19.00 -8.17
CA PRO A 44 -17.95 -20.34 -7.98
C PRO A 44 -17.63 -21.02 -9.31
N ALA A 45 -16.57 -21.83 -9.33
CA ALA A 45 -15.94 -22.43 -10.51
C ALA A 45 -16.82 -23.40 -11.33
N THR A 46 -18.10 -23.56 -10.97
CA THR A 46 -19.06 -24.44 -11.64
C THR A 46 -19.59 -23.87 -12.95
N MET A 47 -19.40 -22.57 -13.22
CA MET A 47 -19.82 -21.90 -14.46
C MET A 47 -18.65 -21.74 -15.44
N PRO A 48 -18.87 -21.81 -16.77
CA PRO A 48 -17.82 -21.70 -17.79
C PRO A 48 -17.06 -20.37 -17.79
N ASP A 49 -17.51 -19.36 -17.05
CA ASP A 49 -16.83 -18.08 -16.82
C ASP A 49 -15.72 -18.10 -15.74
N ALA A 50 -15.26 -19.30 -15.33
CA ALA A 50 -14.12 -19.48 -14.41
C ALA A 50 -12.82 -18.75 -14.86
N CYS A 51 -12.72 -18.39 -16.15
CA CYS A 51 -11.63 -17.59 -16.71
C CYS A 51 -11.58 -16.16 -16.13
N GLY A 52 -12.72 -15.57 -15.73
CA GLY A 52 -12.78 -14.22 -15.15
C GLY A 52 -12.00 -14.09 -13.85
N GLY A 53 -12.23 -14.99 -12.90
CA GLY A 53 -11.54 -15.01 -11.62
C GLY A 53 -10.03 -15.33 -11.74
N ALA A 54 -9.64 -16.20 -12.68
CA ALA A 54 -8.23 -16.50 -12.95
C ALA A 54 -7.48 -15.28 -13.51
N ARG A 55 -8.08 -14.56 -14.47
CA ARG A 55 -7.52 -13.32 -15.03
C ARG A 55 -7.39 -12.24 -13.96
N TRP A 56 -8.40 -12.10 -13.09
CA TRP A 56 -8.35 -11.14 -11.99
C TRP A 56 -7.21 -11.46 -11.02
N ARG A 57 -7.07 -12.72 -10.60
CA ARG A 57 -5.97 -13.15 -9.72
C ARG A 57 -4.59 -12.95 -10.36
N GLY A 58 -4.45 -13.26 -11.64
CA GLY A 58 -3.21 -13.00 -12.38
C GLY A 58 -2.84 -11.53 -12.41
N ARG A 59 -3.80 -10.64 -12.71
CA ARG A 59 -3.56 -9.20 -12.72
C ARG A 59 -3.31 -8.63 -11.31
N ALA A 60 -3.94 -9.20 -10.28
CA ALA A 60 -3.69 -8.84 -8.87
C ALA A 60 -2.25 -9.19 -8.45
N GLN A 61 -1.75 -10.36 -8.87
CA GLN A 61 -0.35 -10.74 -8.65
C GLN A 61 0.62 -9.79 -9.35
N SER A 62 0.35 -9.40 -10.61
CA SER A 62 1.17 -8.40 -11.30
C SER A 62 1.21 -7.06 -10.56
N PHE A 63 0.06 -6.58 -10.08
CA PHE A 63 -0.01 -5.35 -9.27
C PHE A 63 0.79 -5.45 -7.96
N GLN A 64 0.71 -6.59 -7.28
CA GLN A 64 1.49 -6.85 -6.06
C GLN A 64 2.99 -6.89 -6.33
N LEU A 65 3.42 -7.46 -7.46
CA LEU A 65 4.83 -7.47 -7.86
C LEU A 65 5.36 -6.05 -8.08
N LEU A 66 4.57 -5.17 -8.71
CA LEU A 66 4.91 -3.75 -8.87
C LEU A 66 5.00 -3.05 -7.50
N CYS A 67 4.03 -3.26 -6.60
CA CYS A 67 4.09 -2.72 -5.23
C CYS A 67 5.32 -3.20 -4.46
N ALA A 68 5.70 -4.48 -4.62
CA ALA A 68 6.89 -5.05 -4.02
C ALA A 68 8.18 -4.47 -4.61
N GLN A 69 8.21 -4.15 -5.91
CA GLN A 69 9.32 -3.43 -6.54
C GLN A 69 9.48 -2.03 -5.91
N THR A 70 8.40 -1.28 -5.72
CA THR A 70 8.45 0.03 -5.06
C THR A 70 8.92 -0.06 -3.61
N CYS A 71 8.52 -1.10 -2.87
CA CYS A 71 9.03 -1.34 -1.52
C CYS A 71 10.55 -1.65 -1.50
N ARG A 72 11.04 -2.43 -2.47
CA ARG A 72 12.48 -2.70 -2.61
C ARG A 72 13.26 -1.44 -2.96
N LEU A 73 12.74 -0.62 -3.87
CA LEU A 73 13.31 0.69 -4.21
C LEU A 73 13.43 1.55 -2.96
N HIS A 74 12.37 1.66 -2.14
CA HIS A 74 12.40 2.43 -0.90
C HIS A 74 13.49 1.92 0.06
N SER A 75 13.56 0.60 0.28
CA SER A 75 14.59 0.01 1.15
C SER A 75 16.01 0.29 0.64
N ARG A 76 16.24 0.19 -0.68
CA ARG A 76 17.54 0.48 -1.27
C ARG A 76 17.87 1.97 -1.23
N PHE A 77 16.90 2.84 -1.49
CA PHE A 77 17.05 4.29 -1.40
C PHE A 77 17.48 4.73 0.00
N VAL A 78 16.80 4.24 1.04
CA VAL A 78 17.15 4.55 2.44
C VAL A 78 18.56 4.05 2.80
N SER A 79 18.99 2.93 2.24
CA SER A 79 20.33 2.35 2.51
C SER A 79 21.49 2.97 1.72
N ALA A 80 21.22 3.56 0.55
CA ALA A 80 22.25 3.92 -0.43
C ALA A 80 22.39 5.42 -0.69
N ALA A 81 21.39 6.24 -0.32
CA ALA A 81 21.38 7.66 -0.66
C ALA A 81 22.30 8.49 0.25
N SER A 82 22.87 9.54 -0.33
CA SER A 82 23.49 10.61 0.45
C SER A 82 22.44 11.18 1.42
N ARG A 83 22.87 11.51 2.65
CA ARG A 83 21.96 11.96 3.72
C ARG A 83 21.13 13.18 3.29
N ALA A 84 21.69 14.07 2.48
CA ALA A 84 20.98 15.24 1.94
C ALA A 84 19.77 14.83 1.07
N LEU A 85 19.97 14.00 0.05
CA LEU A 85 18.88 13.55 -0.83
C LEU A 85 17.85 12.69 -0.09
N LEU A 86 18.30 11.93 0.91
CA LEU A 86 17.40 11.14 1.74
C LEU A 86 16.42 12.05 2.49
N TYR A 87 16.88 13.10 3.17
CA TYR A 87 15.99 13.97 3.93
C TYR A 87 14.97 14.70 3.05
N ASP A 88 15.36 15.11 1.84
CA ASP A 88 14.47 15.84 0.94
C ASP A 88 13.39 14.93 0.31
N LEU A 89 13.75 13.70 -0.09
CA LEU A 89 12.85 12.80 -0.84
C LEU A 89 12.17 11.73 0.01
N HIS A 90 12.64 11.47 1.23
CA HIS A 90 12.10 10.40 2.07
C HIS A 90 10.60 10.52 2.37
N PRO A 91 10.04 11.69 2.74
CA PRO A 91 8.61 11.81 3.04
C PRO A 91 7.74 11.37 1.87
N TYR A 92 8.05 11.83 0.65
CA TYR A 92 7.32 11.51 -0.56
C TYR A 92 7.39 10.00 -0.90
N LEU A 93 8.58 9.41 -0.80
CA LEU A 93 8.79 7.99 -1.05
C LEU A 93 8.09 7.10 -0.01
N TRP A 94 8.07 7.54 1.25
CA TRP A 94 7.37 6.87 2.33
C TRP A 94 5.85 6.87 2.08
N ASP A 95 5.29 8.01 1.70
CA ASP A 95 3.86 8.16 1.43
C ASP A 95 3.39 7.29 0.27
N ILE A 96 4.11 7.31 -0.87
CA ILE A 96 3.78 6.43 -2.01
C ILE A 96 3.87 4.96 -1.62
N ARG A 97 4.93 4.57 -0.90
CA ARG A 97 5.08 3.18 -0.44
C ARG A 97 3.88 2.74 0.40
N ASN A 98 3.46 3.56 1.36
CA ASN A 98 2.35 3.20 2.24
C ASN A 98 1.01 3.18 1.50
N MET A 99 0.77 4.11 0.58
CA MET A 99 -0.42 4.11 -0.27
C MET A 99 -0.48 2.86 -1.14
N LEU A 100 0.64 2.42 -1.73
CA LEU A 100 0.70 1.19 -2.52
C LEU A 100 0.50 -0.06 -1.66
N LEU A 101 1.06 -0.10 -0.45
CA LEU A 101 0.82 -1.19 0.50
C LEU A 101 -0.65 -1.27 0.92
N ALA A 102 -1.27 -0.14 1.26
CA ALA A 102 -2.71 -0.06 1.56
C ALA A 102 -3.56 -0.51 0.37
N ALA A 103 -3.24 -0.05 -0.85
CA ALA A 103 -3.92 -0.48 -2.07
C ALA A 103 -3.77 -1.99 -2.28
N SER A 104 -2.57 -2.57 -2.09
CA SER A 104 -2.35 -4.01 -2.23
C SER A 104 -3.14 -4.84 -1.20
N ALA A 105 -3.24 -4.37 0.04
CA ALA A 105 -4.03 -5.00 1.09
C ALA A 105 -5.53 -4.93 0.78
N PHE A 106 -5.99 -3.80 0.24
CA PHE A 106 -7.37 -3.66 -0.22
C PHE A 106 -7.72 -4.62 -1.36
N ILE A 107 -6.82 -4.77 -2.35
CA ILE A 107 -6.99 -5.77 -3.41
C ILE A 107 -7.02 -7.20 -2.85
N LEU A 108 -6.13 -7.54 -1.91
CA LEU A 108 -6.18 -8.86 -1.24
C LEU A 108 -7.53 -9.09 -0.54
N TRP A 109 -8.04 -8.09 0.17
CA TRP A 109 -9.35 -8.14 0.81
C TRP A 109 -10.48 -8.37 -0.19
N LEU A 110 -10.49 -7.67 -1.33
CA LEU A 110 -11.46 -7.91 -2.41
C LEU A 110 -11.41 -9.35 -2.94
N GLY A 111 -10.21 -9.93 -3.03
CA GLY A 111 -10.02 -11.31 -3.47
C GLY A 111 -10.57 -12.36 -2.48
N CYS A 112 -10.59 -12.05 -1.18
CA CYS A 112 -11.07 -12.92 -0.12
C CYS A 112 -12.61 -12.92 0.06
N GLN A 113 -13.31 -11.89 -0.43
CA GLN A 113 -14.78 -11.79 -0.34
C GLN A 113 -15.53 -12.91 -1.07
N SER A 114 -14.88 -13.66 -1.96
CA SER A 114 -15.52 -14.83 -2.59
C SER A 114 -15.67 -16.03 -1.66
N THR A 115 -14.94 -16.07 -0.54
CA THR A 115 -14.91 -17.22 0.39
C THR A 115 -15.79 -17.01 1.63
N THR A 116 -16.22 -15.77 1.91
CA THR A 116 -17.08 -15.42 3.05
C THR A 116 -18.14 -14.44 2.57
N ALA A 117 -19.42 -14.76 2.82
CA ALA A 117 -20.62 -14.06 2.34
C ALA A 117 -20.53 -12.52 2.37
N PRO A 118 -21.23 -11.80 1.47
CA PRO A 118 -21.13 -10.35 1.36
C PRO A 118 -21.66 -9.68 2.64
N ILE A 119 -20.94 -8.68 3.15
CA ILE A 119 -21.50 -7.71 4.10
C ILE A 119 -22.43 -6.81 3.29
N LEU A 120 -23.67 -7.26 3.12
CA LEU A 120 -24.76 -6.43 2.65
C LEU A 120 -25.21 -5.58 3.84
N LEU A 121 -24.87 -4.30 3.85
CA LEU A 121 -25.39 -3.33 4.82
C LEU A 121 -26.91 -3.19 4.58
N GLY A 122 -27.67 -4.03 5.30
CA GLY A 122 -29.13 -4.10 5.25
C GLY A 122 -29.77 -2.85 5.87
N LYS A 123 -30.88 -2.42 5.27
CA LYS A 123 -31.51 -1.11 5.43
C LYS A 123 -32.34 -0.93 6.71
N ASP A 124 -32.34 -1.90 7.64
CA ASP A 124 -33.21 -1.93 8.81
C ASP A 124 -32.44 -2.40 10.07
N ALA A 125 -31.81 -1.48 10.81
CA ALA A 125 -31.09 -1.83 12.05
C ALA A 125 -31.68 -1.09 13.27
N GLU A 126 -32.12 -1.86 14.27
CA GLU A 126 -32.90 -1.45 15.46
C GLU A 126 -32.06 -0.81 16.59
N PRO A 127 -32.69 -0.13 17.57
CA PRO A 127 -32.00 0.81 18.48
C PRO A 127 -30.98 0.18 19.45
N TRP A 128 -31.11 -1.11 19.78
CA TRP A 128 -30.17 -1.86 20.63
C TRP A 128 -28.92 -2.36 19.88
N VAL A 129 -28.80 -2.07 18.59
CA VAL A 129 -27.53 -2.22 17.83
C VAL A 129 -26.48 -1.21 18.30
N ARG A 130 -26.89 -0.16 19.05
CA ARG A 130 -25.98 0.79 19.69
C ARG A 130 -25.40 0.22 20.98
N CYS A 131 -24.42 -0.67 20.84
CA CYS A 131 -23.64 -1.18 21.97
C CYS A 131 -22.70 -0.09 22.52
N GLY A 132 -23.22 0.80 23.37
CA GLY A 132 -22.41 1.46 24.42
C GLY A 132 -21.78 2.83 24.12
N GLY A 133 -22.31 3.62 23.18
CA GLY A 133 -21.88 5.01 22.92
C GLY A 133 -20.99 5.20 21.67
N LEU A 134 -20.58 6.44 21.37
CA LEU A 134 -19.97 6.86 20.09
C LEU A 134 -18.76 5.99 19.66
N PHE A 135 -17.96 5.53 20.62
CA PHE A 135 -16.80 4.66 20.38
C PHE A 135 -17.20 3.26 19.87
N GLY A 136 -18.32 2.71 20.36
CA GLY A 136 -18.83 1.40 19.94
C GLY A 136 -19.40 1.39 18.52
N GLU A 137 -19.95 2.52 18.05
CA GLU A 137 -20.41 2.66 16.65
C GLU A 137 -19.25 2.82 15.65
N LEU A 138 -18.16 3.49 16.04
CA LEU A 138 -16.96 3.66 15.20
C LEU A 138 -16.17 2.36 15.05
N GLN A 139 -16.10 1.54 16.10
CA GLN A 139 -15.40 0.25 16.08
C GLN A 139 -16.14 -0.82 15.25
N ALA A 140 -17.46 -0.70 15.11
CA ALA A 140 -18.31 -1.65 14.36
C ALA A 140 -18.37 -1.36 12.85
N LEU A 141 -18.16 -0.12 12.40
CA LEU A 141 -18.12 0.25 10.98
C LEU A 141 -16.77 -0.07 10.32
N LEU A 142 -15.75 -0.52 11.08
CA LEU A 142 -14.42 -0.88 10.56
C LEU A 142 -14.46 -2.12 9.60
N PRO A 143 -14.13 -1.97 8.29
CA PRO A 143 -12.78 -2.17 7.73
C PRO A 143 -12.11 -0.79 7.61
N VAL A 144 -12.12 -0.18 8.79
CA VAL A 144 -12.00 1.20 9.19
C VAL A 144 -13.14 2.22 8.88
N GLY A 145 -14.42 1.90 9.02
CA GLY A 145 -15.40 2.63 9.84
C GLY A 145 -15.16 4.10 10.01
N ASN A 146 -15.48 4.80 8.93
CA ASN A 146 -15.93 6.17 8.87
C ASN A 146 -15.07 7.21 9.62
N SER A 147 -13.74 7.08 9.61
CA SER A 147 -12.84 8.12 10.11
C SER A 147 -11.60 8.28 9.23
N TYR A 148 -11.52 9.44 8.57
CA TYR A 148 -10.42 9.88 7.70
C TYR A 148 -9.12 10.21 8.47
N ASP A 149 -8.90 9.65 9.67
CA ASP A 149 -7.89 10.15 10.61
C ASP A 149 -7.02 9.08 11.30
N LEU A 150 -7.20 7.80 10.96
CA LEU A 150 -6.50 6.72 11.68
C LEU A 150 -5.10 6.36 11.14
N PHE A 151 -4.59 7.08 10.13
CA PHE A 151 -3.23 6.88 9.64
C PHE A 151 -2.45 8.17 9.33
N TYR A 152 -2.64 9.24 10.12
CA TYR A 152 -1.57 10.22 10.31
C TYR A 152 -0.55 9.66 11.31
N HIS A 153 0.17 8.62 10.91
CA HIS A 153 1.50 8.42 11.45
C HIS A 153 2.43 9.21 10.54
N PRO A 154 2.86 10.43 10.93
CA PRO A 154 3.92 11.09 10.21
C PRO A 154 5.10 10.12 10.13
N PRO A 155 5.76 9.98 8.97
CA PRO A 155 6.99 9.21 8.89
C PRO A 155 7.90 9.58 10.07
N PRO A 156 8.54 8.59 10.71
CA PRO A 156 9.45 8.90 11.80
C PRO A 156 10.47 9.92 11.29
N LEU A 157 10.56 11.07 11.97
CA LEU A 157 11.40 12.21 11.57
C LEU A 157 12.89 11.83 11.43
N PHE A 158 13.28 10.67 11.99
CA PHE A 158 14.62 10.12 11.91
C PHE A 158 14.56 8.63 11.54
N PRO A 159 15.46 8.13 10.67
CA PRO A 159 15.57 6.71 10.39
C PRO A 159 15.97 5.93 11.67
N SER A 160 15.33 4.79 11.91
CA SER A 160 15.53 3.95 13.10
C SER A 160 16.78 3.07 13.05
N SER A 161 17.58 3.17 11.99
CA SER A 161 18.86 2.49 11.88
C SER A 161 19.99 3.34 12.47
N GLN A 162 20.24 3.21 13.77
CA GLN A 162 21.50 3.66 14.37
C GLN A 162 22.64 2.74 13.92
N MET A 163 23.25 3.03 12.77
CA MET A 163 24.56 2.48 12.44
C MET A 163 25.63 3.27 13.20
N TYR A 164 25.95 2.84 14.42
CA TYR A 164 27.15 3.31 15.09
C TYR A 164 28.38 2.61 14.51
N LEU A 165 29.20 3.36 13.78
CA LEU A 165 30.60 2.99 13.56
C LEU A 165 31.38 3.51 14.76
N LEU A 166 31.35 2.76 15.86
CA LEU A 166 32.22 3.02 17.00
C LEU A 166 33.66 2.71 16.56
N ARG A 167 34.48 3.74 16.36
CA ARG A 167 35.93 3.52 16.21
C ARG A 167 36.49 3.07 17.57
N PRO A 168 37.40 2.08 17.62
CA PRO A 168 38.04 1.67 18.87
C PRO A 168 38.77 2.86 19.51
N LEU A 169 38.69 2.96 20.84
CA LEU A 169 39.35 4.03 21.59
C LEU A 169 40.87 3.91 21.45
N LEU A 170 41.53 4.96 20.95
CA LEU A 170 42.98 4.98 20.82
C LEU A 170 43.62 5.58 22.08
N PRO A 171 44.88 5.24 22.40
CA PRO A 171 45.59 5.78 23.56
C PRO A 171 45.79 7.31 23.54
N LEU A 172 45.64 7.95 22.37
CA LEU A 172 45.67 9.42 22.21
C LEU A 172 44.39 10.11 22.70
N ASP A 173 43.30 9.34 22.87
CA ASP A 173 41.98 9.85 23.26
C ASP A 173 41.80 9.84 24.81
N LYS A 174 42.88 9.58 25.56
CA LYS A 174 42.94 9.64 27.04
C LYS A 174 43.51 10.96 27.54
#